data_AF-A0A913Z4G3-F1
#
_entry.id   AF-A0A913Z4G3-F1
#
_cell.length_a   1.000
_cell.length_b   1.000
_cell.length_c   1.000
_cell.angle_alpha   90.00
_cell.angle_beta   90.00
_cell.angle_gamma   90.00
#
_symmetry.space_group_name_H-M   'P 1'
#
loop_
_entity.id
_entity.type
_entity.pdbx_description
1 polymer ?
#
loop_
_entity_poly.entity_id
_entity_poly.type
_entity_poly.pdbx_seq_one_letter_code
_entity_poly.pdbx_strand_id
1 'polypeptide(L)'
;MAALLLWIQKNVSRTDLECKWSRPKPCKSPETPMKRLSQLTPSTSTAGIKRLVEEEDREWLLQRVFLLGRFTGIGWILSKEPEVVKQVKSYAFITSTPEFEHAPDKVENVVEHMAVSEEDVKVIERTTVGQRHNALWFAYKQNRLTSSNFGAVLGAVRRNSTPPSLLKTLRGEYGSAGRSSAIQWGVNHEDIALEKYSALSGCDVQLCVL
;
A
#
# COMPACT_ATOMS: atom_id res chain seq x y z
N MET A 1 20.23 -14.88 -4.14
CA MET A 1 19.28 -13.77 -3.94
C MET A 1 18.20 -14.10 -2.90
N ALA A 2 17.44 -15.20 -3.03
CA ALA A 2 16.32 -15.52 -2.12
C ALA A 2 16.70 -15.64 -0.63
N ALA A 3 17.83 -16.26 -0.29
CA ALA A 3 18.30 -16.34 1.10
C ALA A 3 18.61 -14.96 1.71
N LEU A 4 19.17 -14.04 0.91
CA LEU A 4 19.41 -12.65 1.33
C LEU A 4 18.09 -11.90 1.51
N LEU A 5 17.12 -12.11 0.62
CA LEU A 5 15.79 -11.51 0.72
C LEU A 5 15.02 -12.01 1.95
N LEU A 6 15.09 -13.31 2.26
CA LEU A 6 14.53 -13.90 3.48
C LEU A 6 15.26 -13.43 4.74
N TRP A 7 16.57 -13.24 4.67
CA TRP A 7 17.36 -12.71 5.78
C TRP A 7 17.04 -11.23 6.02
N ILE A 8 16.97 -10.40 4.96
CA ILE A 8 16.52 -9.00 5.01
C ILE A 8 15.09 -8.95 5.54
N GLN A 9 14.20 -9.85 5.14
CA GLN A 9 12.85 -9.90 5.70
C GLN A 9 12.86 -10.14 7.22
N LYS A 10 13.65 -11.13 7.66
CA LYS A 10 13.71 -11.52 9.07
C LYS A 10 14.44 -10.50 9.95
N ASN A 11 15.40 -9.75 9.40
CA ASN A 11 16.34 -8.93 10.18
C ASN A 11 16.31 -7.44 9.86
N VAL A 12 15.77 -7.02 8.71
CA VAL A 12 15.85 -5.64 8.20
C VAL A 12 14.48 -5.05 7.87
N SER A 13 13.51 -5.85 7.40
CA SER A 13 12.19 -5.31 7.01
C SER A 13 11.30 -5.04 8.24
N ARG A 14 11.57 -3.89 8.84
CA ARG A 14 10.65 -3.06 9.61
C ARG A 14 10.62 -1.63 9.04
N THR A 15 10.68 -1.51 7.71
CA THR A 15 10.68 -0.21 7.03
C THR A 15 9.29 0.08 6.47
N ASP A 16 8.36 0.37 7.37
CA ASP A 16 7.12 1.08 7.01
C ASP A 16 7.28 2.60 7.21
N LEU A 17 8.41 3.06 7.77
CA LEU A 17 8.76 4.48 7.82
C LEU A 17 9.41 4.89 6.48
N GLU A 18 9.02 6.06 5.95
CA GLU A 18 9.76 6.70 4.86
C GLU A 18 11.26 6.60 5.11
N CYS A 19 12.01 6.17 4.09
CA CYS A 19 13.45 6.08 4.17
C CYS A 19 14.04 7.49 4.32
N LYS A 20 14.15 7.97 5.56
CA LYS A 20 14.87 9.20 5.90
C LYS A 20 16.35 8.88 5.89
N TRP A 21 17.01 9.15 4.76
CA TRP A 21 18.46 9.12 4.64
C TRP A 21 19.07 10.25 5.50
N SER A 22 19.12 10.02 6.80
CA SER A 22 19.94 10.80 7.70
C SER A 22 21.20 9.99 7.96
N ARG A 23 22.37 10.62 7.86
CA ARG A 23 23.60 9.97 8.32
C ARG A 23 23.38 9.55 9.78
N PRO A 24 23.56 8.27 10.14
CA PRO A 24 23.47 7.85 11.52
C PRO A 24 24.39 8.74 12.36
N LYS A 25 23.88 9.31 13.45
CA LYS A 25 24.78 9.91 14.44
C LYS A 25 25.72 8.81 14.91
N PRO A 26 27.05 9.03 14.94
CA PRO A 26 27.99 8.00 15.36
C PRO A 26 27.59 7.52 16.76
N CYS A 27 27.25 6.24 16.87
CA CYS A 27 26.87 5.62 18.13
C CYS A 27 28.11 5.61 19.03
N LYS A 28 28.01 6.20 20.22
CA LYS A 28 29.13 6.27 21.19
C LYS A 28 29.23 5.02 22.10
N SER A 29 28.43 3.98 21.86
CA SER A 29 28.42 2.78 22.68
C SER A 29 29.29 1.66 22.06
N PRO A 30 30.22 1.04 22.82
CA PRO A 30 31.14 0.01 22.28
C PRO A 30 30.51 -1.34 21.90
N GLU A 31 29.25 -1.61 22.27
CA GLU A 31 28.75 -2.99 22.35
C GLU A 31 28.08 -3.55 21.09
N THR A 32 28.05 -2.83 19.97
CA THR A 32 27.71 -3.46 18.70
C THR A 32 28.36 -2.70 17.55
N PRO A 33 29.54 -3.13 17.04
CA PRO A 33 30.09 -2.51 15.84
C PRO A 33 29.09 -2.71 14.72
N MET A 34 28.57 -1.59 14.19
CA MET A 34 27.67 -1.58 13.05
C MET A 34 28.41 -2.21 11.86
N LYS A 35 28.17 -3.50 11.62
CA LYS A 35 28.86 -4.26 10.56
C LYS A 35 28.46 -3.66 9.22
N ARG A 36 29.46 -3.34 8.39
CA ARG A 36 29.19 -2.85 7.02
C ARG A 36 28.51 -3.96 6.23
N LEU A 37 27.64 -3.60 5.28
CA LEU A 37 26.95 -4.56 4.42
C LEU A 37 27.94 -5.50 3.71
N SER A 38 29.11 -4.98 3.32
CA SER A 38 30.22 -5.77 2.73
C SER A 38 30.81 -6.84 3.66
N GLN A 39 30.64 -6.71 4.98
CA GLN A 39 31.06 -7.70 5.97
C GLN A 39 29.97 -8.75 6.23
N LEU A 40 28.70 -8.41 5.99
CA LEU A 40 27.55 -9.31 6.16
C LEU A 40 27.31 -10.15 4.90
N THR A 41 27.57 -9.56 3.74
CA THR A 41 27.54 -10.23 2.44
C THR A 41 28.86 -9.95 1.73
N PRO A 42 29.89 -10.79 1.89
CA PRO A 42 31.08 -10.67 1.07
C PRO A 42 30.63 -10.71 -0.39
N SER A 43 31.09 -9.75 -1.19
CA SER A 43 30.76 -9.66 -2.61
C SER A 43 31.25 -10.93 -3.30
N THR A 44 30.36 -11.90 -3.46
CA THR A 44 30.61 -13.04 -4.31
C THR A 44 30.25 -12.61 -5.73
N SER A 45 31.26 -12.45 -6.58
CA SER A 45 31.13 -12.22 -8.02
C SER A 45 30.28 -13.29 -8.74
N THR A 46 29.90 -14.36 -8.05
CA THR A 46 29.08 -15.45 -8.53
C THR A 46 27.63 -15.25 -8.09
N ALA A 47 26.72 -15.24 -9.07
CA ALA A 47 25.29 -15.38 -8.79
C ALA A 47 25.06 -16.67 -7.99
N GLY A 48 24.27 -16.59 -6.91
CA GLY A 48 24.00 -17.74 -6.02
C GLY A 48 23.24 -18.90 -6.69
N ILE A 49 22.84 -18.74 -7.95
CA ILE A 49 22.25 -19.76 -8.81
C ILE A 49 22.96 -19.64 -10.17
N LYS A 50 23.44 -20.77 -10.72
CA LYS A 50 24.16 -20.81 -12.01
C LYS A 50 23.23 -20.77 -13.22
N ARG A 51 21.97 -21.17 -13.05
CA ARG A 51 20.92 -21.09 -14.08
C ARG A 51 20.23 -19.74 -14.06
N LEU A 52 19.64 -19.36 -15.19
CA LEU A 52 18.77 -18.19 -15.29
C LEU A 52 17.56 -18.34 -14.36
N VAL A 53 17.08 -17.21 -13.87
CA VAL A 53 15.86 -17.12 -13.05
C VAL A 53 14.69 -17.06 -14.02
N GLU A 54 13.80 -18.03 -13.92
CA GLU A 54 12.61 -18.14 -14.78
C GLU A 54 11.36 -17.58 -14.06
N GLU A 55 10.27 -17.37 -14.79
CA GLU A 55 9.00 -16.91 -14.18
C GLU A 55 8.47 -17.87 -13.10
N GLU A 56 8.71 -19.17 -13.24
CA GLU A 56 8.32 -20.16 -12.22
C GLU A 56 9.03 -19.93 -10.88
N ASP A 57 10.30 -19.50 -10.90
CA ASP A 57 11.03 -19.13 -9.68
C ASP A 57 10.44 -17.89 -9.01
N ARG A 58 9.95 -16.94 -9.83
CA ARG A 58 9.27 -15.72 -9.37
C ARG A 58 7.96 -16.07 -8.69
N GLU A 59 7.13 -16.91 -9.33
CA GLU A 59 5.84 -17.37 -8.81
C GLU A 59 6.01 -18.19 -7.54
N TRP A 60 6.97 -19.12 -7.50
CA TRP A 60 7.30 -19.91 -6.31
C TRP A 60 7.67 -19.00 -5.13
N LEU A 61 8.56 -18.02 -5.36
CA LEU A 61 8.98 -17.10 -4.31
C LEU A 61 7.82 -16.20 -3.85
N LEU A 62 6.99 -15.73 -4.79
CA LEU A 62 5.80 -14.93 -4.50
C LEU A 62 4.84 -15.72 -3.61
N GLN A 63 4.49 -16.95 -3.97
CA GLN A 63 3.64 -17.84 -3.16
C GLN A 63 4.23 -18.05 -1.76
N ARG A 64 5.55 -18.29 -1.67
CA ARG A 64 6.21 -18.51 -0.39
C ARG A 64 6.17 -17.27 0.50
N VAL A 65 6.28 -16.08 -0.08
CA VAL A 65 6.14 -14.80 0.65
C VAL A 65 4.68 -14.57 1.08
N PHE A 66 3.70 -14.89 0.23
CA PHE A 66 2.28 -14.79 0.57
C PHE A 66 1.90 -15.69 1.75
N LEU A 67 2.40 -16.93 1.79
CA LEU A 67 2.17 -17.86 2.90
C LEU A 67 2.69 -17.38 4.26
N LEU A 68 3.58 -16.39 4.28
CA LEU A 68 4.07 -15.80 5.53
C LEU A 68 3.08 -14.81 6.16
N GLY A 69 1.91 -14.58 5.53
CA GLY A 69 0.81 -13.78 6.07
C GLY A 69 1.15 -12.30 6.23
N ARG A 70 2.28 -11.85 5.68
CA ARG A 70 2.75 -10.47 5.75
C ARG A 70 3.08 -10.03 4.34
N PHE A 71 2.33 -9.06 3.82
CA PHE A 71 2.69 -8.37 2.60
C PHE A 71 4.01 -7.63 2.85
N THR A 72 5.11 -8.17 2.33
CA THR A 72 6.45 -7.58 2.45
C THR A 72 6.71 -6.73 1.21
N GLY A 73 7.61 -5.75 1.28
CA GLY A 73 8.03 -4.98 0.10
C GLY A 73 8.55 -5.88 -1.04
N ILE A 74 9.08 -7.06 -0.71
CA ILE A 74 9.49 -8.08 -1.69
C ILE A 74 8.28 -8.68 -2.40
N GLY A 75 7.19 -8.95 -1.68
CA GLY A 75 5.93 -9.41 -2.29
C GLY A 75 5.40 -8.39 -3.29
N TRP A 76 5.53 -7.09 -3.00
CA TRP A 76 5.17 -6.02 -3.94
C TRP A 76 6.08 -6.02 -5.18
N ILE A 77 7.40 -6.05 -5.02
CA ILE A 77 8.36 -6.07 -6.15
C ILE A 77 8.15 -7.29 -7.06
N LEU A 78 7.82 -8.43 -6.46
CA LEU A 78 7.58 -9.69 -7.17
C LEU A 78 6.14 -9.84 -7.67
N SER A 79 5.24 -8.90 -7.38
CA SER A 79 3.91 -8.91 -7.96
C SER A 79 4.03 -8.57 -9.45
N LYS A 80 3.10 -9.07 -10.27
CA LYS A 80 2.98 -8.58 -11.66
C LYS A 80 2.59 -7.10 -11.59
N GLU A 81 3.22 -6.28 -12.42
CA GLU A 81 2.78 -4.91 -12.58
C GLU A 81 1.32 -4.97 -13.06
N PRO A 82 0.39 -4.23 -12.43
CA PRO A 82 -0.99 -4.25 -12.87
C PRO A 82 -1.03 -3.83 -14.34
N GLU A 83 -1.69 -4.64 -15.19
CA GLU A 83 -2.00 -4.21 -16.55
C GLU A 83 -2.64 -2.83 -16.46
N VAL A 84 -2.27 -1.92 -17.37
CA VAL A 84 -2.74 -0.53 -17.36
C VAL A 84 -4.25 -0.54 -17.60
N VAL A 85 -5.00 -0.70 -16.51
CA VAL A 85 -6.43 -0.46 -16.47
C VAL A 85 -6.63 1.00 -16.84
N LYS A 86 -7.72 1.29 -17.55
CA LYS A 86 -8.27 2.63 -17.80
C LYS A 86 -7.74 3.64 -16.78
N GLN A 87 -7.05 4.67 -17.27
CA GLN A 87 -6.32 5.64 -16.47
C GLN A 87 -7.13 6.06 -15.24
N VAL A 88 -6.63 5.71 -14.06
CA VAL A 88 -7.26 6.05 -12.78
C VAL A 88 -7.46 7.57 -12.76
N LYS A 89 -8.71 8.01 -12.55
CA LYS A 89 -9.04 9.42 -12.29
C LYS A 89 -8.39 9.85 -10.97
N SER A 90 -7.12 10.25 -11.09
CA SER A 90 -6.24 10.64 -10.00
C SER A 90 -6.18 12.15 -9.90
N TYR A 91 -6.33 12.66 -8.68
CA TYR A 91 -6.18 14.08 -8.38
C TYR A 91 -4.84 14.63 -8.89
N ALA A 92 -3.74 13.89 -8.69
CA ALA A 92 -2.42 14.32 -9.11
C ALA A 92 -2.31 14.46 -10.64
N PHE A 93 -2.99 13.58 -11.37
CA PHE A 93 -3.04 13.67 -12.84
C PHE A 93 -3.80 14.92 -13.27
N ILE A 94 -4.99 15.16 -12.71
CA ILE A 94 -5.82 16.34 -13.03
C ILE A 94 -5.07 17.63 -12.74
N THR A 95 -4.43 17.75 -11.57
CA THR A 95 -3.69 18.97 -11.22
C THR A 95 -2.43 19.21 -12.04
N SER A 96 -1.97 18.19 -12.78
CA SER A 96 -0.78 18.29 -13.63
C SER A 96 -1.14 18.64 -15.08
N THR A 97 -2.42 18.70 -15.43
CA THR A 97 -2.84 19.00 -16.80
C THR A 97 -2.85 20.52 -17.06
N PRO A 98 -2.48 20.97 -18.27
CA PRO A 98 -2.51 22.39 -18.61
C PRO A 98 -3.92 22.99 -18.54
N GLU A 99 -4.97 22.17 -18.74
CA GLU A 99 -6.37 22.59 -18.62
C GLU A 99 -6.70 23.03 -17.19
N PHE A 100 -6.15 22.37 -16.17
CA PHE A 100 -6.35 22.76 -14.78
C PHE A 100 -5.68 24.10 -14.44
N GLU A 101 -4.52 24.39 -15.04
CA GLU A 101 -3.81 25.65 -14.81
C GLU A 101 -4.61 26.86 -15.30
N HIS A 102 -5.27 26.71 -16.45
CA HIS A 102 -6.06 27.75 -17.11
C HIS A 102 -7.55 27.73 -16.71
N ALA A 103 -7.97 26.80 -15.84
CA ALA A 103 -9.36 26.70 -15.42
C ALA A 103 -9.80 27.95 -14.63
N PRO A 104 -10.96 28.56 -14.95
CA PRO A 104 -11.46 29.72 -14.23
C PRO A 104 -11.85 29.38 -12.78
N ASP A 105 -12.45 28.21 -12.57
CA ASP A 105 -12.70 27.62 -11.26
C ASP A 105 -11.99 26.27 -11.15
N LYS A 106 -10.90 26.26 -10.37
CA LYS A 106 -10.08 25.08 -10.13
C LYS A 106 -10.81 24.02 -9.30
N VAL A 107 -11.72 24.44 -8.41
CA VAL A 107 -12.48 23.52 -7.56
C VAL A 107 -13.50 22.79 -8.40
N GLU A 108 -14.28 23.52 -9.19
CA GLU A 108 -15.29 22.94 -10.10
C GLU A 108 -14.63 22.00 -11.11
N ASN A 109 -13.51 22.42 -11.71
CA ASN A 109 -12.75 21.58 -12.64
C ASN A 109 -12.33 20.24 -12.01
N VAL A 110 -11.80 20.26 -10.77
CA VAL A 110 -11.43 19.04 -10.06
C VAL A 110 -12.64 18.17 -9.77
N VAL A 111 -13.76 18.75 -9.31
CA VAL A 111 -14.98 18.00 -9.01
C VAL A 111 -15.51 17.30 -10.26
N GLU A 112 -15.55 17.99 -11.39
CA GLU A 112 -16.02 17.44 -12.66
C GLU A 112 -15.12 16.30 -13.16
N HIS A 113 -13.80 16.49 -13.15
CA HIS A 113 -12.86 15.47 -13.65
C HIS A 113 -12.69 14.29 -12.69
N MET A 114 -12.97 14.46 -11.40
CA MET A 114 -12.97 13.40 -10.40
C MET A 114 -14.30 12.63 -10.32
N ALA A 115 -15.37 13.16 -10.92
CA ALA A 115 -16.67 12.52 -10.98
C ALA A 115 -16.58 11.17 -11.71
N VAL A 116 -17.35 10.20 -11.22
CA VAL A 116 -17.31 8.81 -11.68
C VAL A 116 -18.68 8.46 -12.24
N SER A 117 -18.74 7.97 -13.49
CA SER A 117 -20.00 7.50 -14.08
C SER A 117 -20.37 6.10 -13.56
N GLU A 118 -21.59 5.64 -13.79
CA GLU A 118 -22.00 4.28 -13.38
C GLU A 118 -21.17 3.17 -14.04
N GLU A 119 -20.74 3.38 -15.29
CA GLU A 119 -19.83 2.47 -15.99
C GLU A 119 -18.45 2.46 -15.35
N ASP A 120 -17.94 3.64 -14.98
CA ASP A 120 -16.66 3.75 -14.28
C ASP A 120 -16.75 3.07 -12.92
N VAL A 121 -17.86 3.19 -12.18
CA VAL A 121 -18.08 2.47 -10.91
C VAL A 121 -17.93 0.97 -11.10
N LYS A 122 -18.59 0.38 -12.11
CA LYS A 122 -18.50 -1.07 -12.39
C LYS A 122 -17.08 -1.51 -12.75
N VAL A 123 -16.32 -0.68 -13.47
CA VAL A 123 -14.93 -0.97 -13.81
C VAL A 123 -14.05 -0.87 -12.57
N ILE A 124 -14.22 0.16 -11.75
CA ILE A 124 -13.49 0.36 -10.50
C ILE A 124 -13.73 -0.81 -9.56
N GLU A 125 -14.99 -1.20 -9.37
CA GLU A 125 -15.39 -2.34 -8.55
C GLU A 125 -14.61 -3.61 -8.96
N ARG A 126 -14.67 -3.97 -10.25
CA ARG A 126 -13.99 -5.18 -10.77
C ARG A 126 -12.48 -5.11 -10.67
N THR A 127 -11.90 -3.94 -10.85
CA THR A 127 -10.45 -3.75 -10.92
C THR A 127 -9.80 -3.49 -9.57
N THR A 128 -10.59 -3.20 -8.52
CA THR A 128 -10.13 -2.96 -7.15
C THR A 128 -10.44 -4.11 -6.19
N VAL A 129 -10.92 -5.25 -6.71
CA VAL A 129 -11.09 -6.50 -5.96
C VAL A 129 -9.80 -6.85 -5.20
N GLY A 130 -9.94 -7.32 -3.96
CA GLY A 130 -8.81 -7.69 -3.09
C GLY A 130 -8.32 -6.56 -2.18
N GLN A 131 -8.94 -5.37 -2.25
CA GLN A 131 -8.77 -4.26 -1.31
C GLN A 131 -7.29 -3.93 -1.02
N ARG A 132 -6.81 -4.21 0.20
CA ARG A 132 -5.44 -3.93 0.67
C ARG A 132 -4.35 -4.69 -0.09
N HIS A 133 -4.71 -5.74 -0.83
CA HIS A 133 -3.78 -6.50 -1.67
C HIS A 133 -3.74 -5.98 -3.10
N ASN A 134 -4.58 -5.01 -3.44
CA ASN A 134 -4.67 -4.41 -4.77
C ASN A 134 -4.14 -2.97 -4.73
N ALA A 135 -3.08 -2.70 -5.49
CA ALA A 135 -2.49 -1.36 -5.56
C ALA A 135 -3.45 -0.31 -6.13
N LEU A 136 -4.32 -0.69 -7.07
CA LEU A 136 -5.31 0.21 -7.66
C LEU A 136 -6.32 0.68 -6.62
N TRP A 137 -6.69 -0.18 -5.66
CA TRP A 137 -7.59 0.20 -4.57
C TRP A 137 -7.03 1.38 -3.75
N PHE A 138 -5.72 1.39 -3.46
CA PHE A 138 -5.09 2.52 -2.79
C PHE A 138 -5.06 3.78 -3.67
N ALA A 139 -4.74 3.62 -4.95
CA ALA A 139 -4.68 4.72 -5.91
C ALA A 139 -6.05 5.41 -6.06
N TYR A 140 -7.14 4.65 -6.17
CA TYR A 140 -8.49 5.20 -6.27
C TYR A 140 -8.94 5.92 -4.99
N LYS A 141 -8.53 5.43 -3.80
CA LYS A 141 -8.89 6.06 -2.52
C LYS A 141 -8.12 7.33 -2.21
N GLN A 142 -6.96 7.53 -2.83
CA GLN A 142 -6.12 8.69 -2.59
C GLN A 142 -6.85 9.99 -2.98
N ASN A 143 -6.83 10.98 -2.09
CA ASN A 143 -7.53 12.26 -2.25
C ASN A 143 -9.06 12.12 -2.39
N ARG A 144 -9.65 11.02 -1.92
CA ARG A 144 -11.11 10.83 -1.85
C ARG A 144 -11.60 10.73 -0.42
N LEU A 145 -12.83 11.18 -0.21
CA LEU A 145 -13.55 10.95 1.04
C LEU A 145 -14.04 9.50 1.06
N THR A 146 -13.72 8.79 2.14
CA THR A 146 -14.10 7.38 2.35
C THR A 146 -14.90 7.28 3.63
N SER A 147 -15.74 6.25 3.76
CA SER A 147 -16.55 6.02 4.97
C SER A 147 -15.73 6.11 6.27
N SER A 148 -14.53 5.52 6.27
CA SER A 148 -13.62 5.52 7.42
C SER A 148 -13.01 6.89 7.78
N ASN A 149 -12.91 7.84 6.85
CA ASN A 149 -12.34 9.17 7.09
C ASN A 149 -13.40 10.28 7.17
N PHE A 150 -14.62 10.01 6.72
CA PHE A 150 -15.70 11.00 6.61
C PHE A 150 -16.01 11.69 7.93
N GLY A 151 -16.06 10.95 9.05
CA GLY A 151 -16.29 11.54 10.37
C GLY A 151 -15.20 12.53 10.80
N ALA A 152 -13.94 12.25 10.47
CA ALA A 152 -12.83 13.17 10.76
C ALA A 152 -12.92 14.44 9.91
N VAL A 153 -13.28 14.30 8.62
CA VAL A 153 -13.50 15.44 7.72
C VAL A 153 -14.67 16.30 8.20
N LEU A 154 -15.81 15.69 8.53
CA LEU A 154 -16.97 16.41 9.07
C LEU A 154 -16.62 17.17 10.34
N GLY A 155 -15.85 16.56 11.24
CA GLY A 155 -15.37 17.23 12.45
C GLY A 155 -14.46 18.43 12.14
N ALA A 156 -13.59 18.31 11.14
CA ALA A 156 -12.69 19.39 10.72
C ALA A 156 -13.47 20.57 10.11
N VAL A 157 -14.44 20.29 9.24
CA VAL A 157 -15.36 21.28 8.66
C VAL A 157 -16.13 22.02 9.75
N ARG A 158 -16.71 21.29 10.72
CA ARG A 158 -17.44 21.90 11.85
C ARG A 158 -16.59 22.85 12.70
N ARG A 159 -15.28 22.60 12.77
CA ARG A 159 -14.32 23.43 13.51
C ARG A 159 -13.66 24.51 12.64
N ASN A 160 -14.04 24.62 11.36
CA ASN A 160 -13.41 25.48 10.38
C ASN A 160 -11.87 25.36 10.38
N SER A 161 -11.37 24.12 10.43
CA SER A 161 -9.95 23.81 10.58
C SER A 161 -9.53 22.75 9.56
N THR A 162 -8.29 22.84 9.09
CA THR A 162 -7.70 21.89 8.15
C THR A 162 -6.43 21.27 8.75
N PRO A 163 -6.56 20.27 9.64
CA PRO A 163 -5.41 19.68 10.30
C PRO A 163 -4.45 19.04 9.28
N PRO A 164 -3.13 19.31 9.36
CA PRO A 164 -2.16 18.69 8.45
C PRO A 164 -2.18 17.17 8.50
N SER A 165 -2.46 16.58 9.67
CA SER A 165 -2.63 15.13 9.82
C SER A 165 -3.81 14.61 8.99
N LEU A 166 -4.95 15.30 8.99
CA LEU A 166 -6.10 14.87 8.18
C LEU A 166 -5.76 14.90 6.68
N LEU A 167 -5.07 15.94 6.21
CA LEU A 167 -4.64 16.02 4.80
C LEU A 167 -3.70 14.87 4.43
N LYS A 168 -2.74 14.55 5.29
CA LYS A 168 -1.85 13.40 5.10
C LYS A 168 -2.61 12.07 5.02
N THR A 169 -3.65 11.90 5.84
CA THR A 169 -4.54 10.73 5.78
C THR A 169 -5.29 10.66 4.46
N LEU A 170 -5.89 11.77 4.01
CA LEU A 170 -6.60 11.81 2.73
C LEU A 170 -5.69 11.55 1.53
N ARG A 171 -4.45 12.04 1.59
CA ARG A 171 -3.43 11.80 0.56
C ARG A 171 -2.82 10.40 0.61
N GLY A 172 -3.21 9.55 1.56
CA GLY A 172 -2.61 8.22 1.73
C GLY A 172 -1.13 8.26 2.13
N GLU A 173 -0.64 9.40 2.64
CA GLU A 173 0.77 9.58 3.04
C GLU A 173 1.10 8.87 4.36
N TYR A 174 0.08 8.58 5.18
CA TYR A 174 0.26 7.56 6.21
C TYR A 174 0.31 6.20 5.52
N GLY A 175 1.53 5.77 5.19
CA GLY A 175 1.82 4.38 4.96
C GLY A 175 1.28 3.55 6.13
N SER A 176 1.11 2.25 5.91
CA SER A 176 0.65 1.27 6.90
C SER A 176 1.52 1.14 8.18
N ALA A 177 2.44 2.08 8.39
CA ALA A 177 3.27 2.31 9.55
C ALA A 177 2.44 2.50 10.82
N GLY A 178 2.51 1.48 11.68
CA GLY A 178 1.82 1.48 12.95
C GLY A 178 0.45 0.81 12.87
N ARG A 179 0.36 -0.38 12.25
CA ARG A 179 -0.70 -1.32 12.59
C ARG A 179 -0.64 -1.53 14.10
N SER A 180 -1.53 -0.85 14.82
CA SER A 180 -1.79 -1.15 16.22
C SER A 180 -2.06 -2.64 16.33
N SER A 181 -1.77 -3.23 17.49
CA SER A 181 -2.12 -4.63 17.74
C SER A 181 -3.58 -4.93 17.39
N ALA A 182 -4.48 -3.95 17.59
CA ALA A 182 -5.89 -4.03 17.19
C ALA A 182 -6.09 -4.16 15.67
N ILE A 183 -5.42 -3.34 14.84
CA ILE A 183 -5.54 -3.44 13.38
C ILE A 183 -4.99 -4.78 12.88
N GLN A 184 -3.83 -5.20 13.40
CA GLN A 184 -3.23 -6.49 13.02
C GLN A 184 -4.10 -7.67 13.45
N TRP A 185 -4.73 -7.57 14.63
CA TRP A 185 -5.67 -8.57 15.10
C TRP A 185 -6.89 -8.67 14.18
N GLY A 186 -7.50 -7.52 13.81
CA GLY A 186 -8.62 -7.49 12.86
C GLY A 186 -8.25 -8.13 11.52
N VAL A 187 -7.11 -7.76 10.95
CA VAL A 187 -6.57 -8.33 9.70
C VAL A 187 -6.42 -9.85 9.76
N ASN A 188 -6.02 -10.39 10.91
CA ASN A 188 -5.74 -11.82 11.08
C ASN A 188 -6.98 -12.67 11.41
N HIS A 189 -8.11 -12.06 11.79
CA HIS A 189 -9.33 -12.76 12.20
C HIS A 189 -10.56 -12.37 11.36
N GLU A 190 -10.35 -11.58 10.31
CA GLU A 190 -11.39 -11.12 9.39
C GLU A 190 -12.08 -12.30 8.70
N ASP A 191 -11.31 -13.31 8.31
CA ASP A 191 -11.80 -14.58 7.74
C ASP A 191 -12.70 -15.35 8.71
N ILE A 192 -12.28 -15.51 9.97
CA ILE A 192 -13.05 -16.17 11.02
C ILE A 192 -14.34 -15.39 11.30
N ALA A 193 -14.28 -14.06 11.28
CA ALA A 193 -15.44 -13.22 11.48
C ALA A 193 -16.46 -13.36 10.35
N LEU A 194 -15.99 -13.42 9.09
CA LEU A 194 -16.82 -13.66 7.92
C LEU A 194 -17.50 -15.03 7.98
N GLU A 195 -16.75 -16.10 8.27
CA GLU A 195 -17.29 -17.46 8.38
C GLU A 195 -18.42 -17.53 9.42
N LYS A 196 -18.18 -16.96 10.61
CA LYS A 196 -19.18 -16.92 11.67
C LYS A 196 -20.40 -16.09 11.30
N TYR A 197 -20.18 -14.95 10.64
CA TYR A 197 -21.28 -14.10 10.19
C TYR A 197 -22.15 -14.82 9.16
N SER A 198 -21.54 -15.45 8.15
CA SER A 198 -22.27 -16.20 7.12
C SER A 198 -23.04 -17.37 7.72
N ALA A 199 -22.45 -18.10 8.68
CA ALA A 199 -23.12 -19.20 9.37
C ALA A 199 -24.33 -18.76 10.20
N LEU A 200 -24.25 -17.59 10.85
CA LEU A 200 -25.34 -17.06 11.68
C LEU A 200 -26.44 -16.37 10.87
N SER A 201 -26.07 -15.67 9.80
CA SER A 201 -27.00 -14.91 8.97
C SER A 201 -27.62 -15.73 7.84
N GLY A 202 -26.99 -16.85 7.44
CA GLY A 202 -27.38 -17.63 6.27
C GLY A 202 -27.11 -16.89 4.95
N CYS A 203 -26.38 -15.78 4.97
CA CYS A 203 -26.00 -15.01 3.79
C CYS A 203 -24.56 -15.31 3.38
N ASP A 204 -24.31 -15.40 2.08
CA ASP A 204 -22.95 -15.47 1.57
C ASP A 204 -22.35 -14.05 1.49
N VAL A 205 -21.15 -13.87 2.04
CA VAL A 205 -20.47 -12.59 2.08
C VAL A 205 -19.40 -12.55 1.00
N GLN A 206 -19.61 -11.70 0.00
CA GLN A 206 -18.66 -11.51 -1.08
C GLN A 206 -17.53 -10.56 -0.69
N LEU A 207 -16.34 -10.79 -1.26
CA LEU A 207 -15.19 -9.92 -1.07
C LEU A 207 -15.52 -8.50 -1.54
N CYS A 208 -15.37 -7.55 -0.63
CA CYS A 208 -15.73 -6.16 -0.89
C CYS A 208 -14.82 -5.52 -1.95
N VAL A 209 -15.44 -4.70 -2.77
CA VAL A 209 -14.84 -3.88 -3.83
C VAL A 209 -14.95 -2.40 -3.45
N LEU A 210 -14.23 -1.52 -4.16
CA LEU A 210 -14.35 -0.07 -3.94
C LEU A 210 -15.61 0.49 -4.59
#